data_AF-A0AAE5CMT3-F1
#
_entry.id   AF-A0AAE5CMT3-F1
#
_cell.length_a   1.000
_cell.length_b   1.000
_cell.length_c   1.000
_cell.angle_alpha   90.00
_cell.angle_beta   90.00
_cell.angle_gamma   90.00
#
_symmetry.space_group_name_H-M   'P 1'
#
loop_
_entity.id
_entity.type
_entity.pdbx_description
1 polymer ?
#
loop_
_entity_poly.entity_id
_entity_poly.type
_entity_poly.pdbx_seq_one_letter_code
_entity_poly.pdbx_strand_id
1 'polypeptide(L)' 'MEKEPRKPDIGTYIALGLAIGTVLGVIFNKVQFGPALGLLGGVIAHNIAMANYRKKTGNMG' A
#
# COMPACT_ATOMS: atom_id res chain seq x y z
N MET A 1 -24.33 -2.56 10.86
CA MET A 1 -23.27 -1.63 11.30
C MET A 1 -22.36 -1.40 10.10
N GLU A 2 -22.52 -0.29 9.40
CA GLU A 2 -21.49 0.17 8.47
C GLU A 2 -20.23 0.38 9.31
N LYS A 3 -19.22 -0.48 9.12
CA LYS A 3 -17.93 -0.32 9.80
C LYS A 3 -17.41 1.04 9.35
N GLU A 4 -17.22 1.96 10.30
CA GLU A 4 -16.52 3.21 10.04
C GLU A 4 -15.26 2.89 9.22
N PRO A 5 -14.95 3.69 8.18
CA PRO A 5 -13.74 3.46 7.41
C PRO A 5 -12.57 3.40 8.39
N ARG A 6 -11.83 2.29 8.41
CA ARG A 6 -10.66 2.15 9.28
C ARG A 6 -9.52 2.92 8.63
N LYS A 7 -8.84 3.76 9.40
CA LYS A 7 -7.66 4.50 8.90
C LYS A 7 -6.67 3.51 8.28
N PRO A 8 -6.24 3.71 7.02
CA PRO A 8 -5.24 2.88 6.39
C PRO A 8 -3.96 2.88 7.23
N ASP A 9 -3.46 1.70 7.59
CA ASP A 9 -2.22 1.55 8.36
C ASP A 9 -1.02 1.45 7.40
N ILE A 10 -0.05 2.36 7.54
CA ILE A 10 1.11 2.42 6.64
C ILE A 10 1.96 1.15 6.67
N GLY A 11 2.11 0.54 7.85
CA GLY A 11 2.92 -0.67 8.03
C GLY A 11 2.40 -1.83 7.18
N THR A 12 1.08 -1.99 7.15
CA THR A 12 0.41 -3.02 6.35
C THR A 12 0.68 -2.85 4.84
N TYR A 13 0.58 -1.63 4.31
CA TYR A 13 0.83 -1.37 2.89
C TYR A 13 2.30 -1.52 2.50
N ILE A 14 3.23 -1.13 3.39
CA ILE A 14 4.67 -1.33 3.18
C ILE A 14 5.01 -2.82 3.18
N ALA A 15 4.48 -3.60 4.13
CA ALA A 15 4.68 -5.04 4.20
C ALA A 15 4.16 -5.76 2.95
N LEU A 16 2.95 -5.41 2.50
CA LEU A 16 2.36 -5.92 1.25
C LEU A 16 3.19 -5.54 0.03
N GLY A 17 3.59 -4.27 -0.07
CA GLY A 17 4.44 -3.78 -1.14
C GLY A 17 5.77 -4.54 -1.21
N LEU A 18 6.45 -4.71 -0.07
CA LEU A 18 7.68 -5.48 0.04
C LEU A 18 7.50 -6.95 -0.34
N ALA A 19 6.43 -7.60 0.13
CA ALA A 19 6.16 -9.00 -0.19
C ALA A 19 5.96 -9.19 -1.70
N ILE A 20 5.11 -8.37 -2.31
CA ILE A 20 4.82 -8.44 -3.75
C ILE A 20 6.06 -8.07 -4.57
N GLY A 21 6.74 -6.98 -4.21
CA GLY A 21 7.93 -6.50 -4.91
C GLY A 21 9.07 -7.51 -4.86
N THR A 22 9.31 -8.14 -3.71
CA THR A 22 10.32 -9.20 -3.57
C THR A 22 9.98 -10.39 -4.46
N VAL A 23 8.72 -10.84 -4.47
CA VAL A 23 8.27 -11.94 -5.34
C VAL A 23 8.47 -11.60 -6.81
N LEU A 24 8.09 -10.40 -7.25
CA LEU A 24 8.31 -9.94 -8.63
C LEU A 24 9.81 -9.86 -8.96
N GLY A 25 10.63 -9.36 -8.04
CA GLY A 25 12.08 -9.31 -8.21
C GLY A 25 12.71 -10.69 -8.42
N VAL A 26 12.21 -11.71 -7.72
CA VAL A 26 12.62 -13.11 -7.93
C VAL A 26 12.17 -13.61 -9.30
N ILE A 27 10.91 -13.40 -9.68
CA ILE A 27 10.35 -13.84 -10.97
C ILE A 27 11.14 -13.25 -12.16
N PHE A 28 11.52 -11.97 -12.07
CA PHE A 28 12.28 -11.29 -13.13
C PHE A 28 13.80 -11.49 -13.03
N ASN A 29 14.30 -12.28 -12.07
CA ASN A 29 15.73 -12.45 -11.78
C ASN A 29 16.46 -11.10 -11.56
N LYS A 30 15.75 -10.15 -10.93
CA LYS A 30 16.21 -8.78 -10.61
C LYS A 30 15.99 -8.52 -9.12
N VAL A 31 16.57 -9.37 -8.28
CA VAL A 31 16.35 -9.39 -6.82
C VAL A 31 16.68 -8.05 -6.16
N GLN A 32 17.64 -7.29 -6.68
CA GLN A 32 18.00 -5.96 -6.15
C GLN A 32 16.90 -4.91 -6.36
N PHE A 33 16.11 -5.02 -7.44
CA PHE A 33 15.07 -4.05 -7.78
C PHE A 33 13.71 -4.39 -7.18
N GLY A 34 13.46 -5.67 -6.86
CA GLY A 34 12.19 -6.13 -6.30
C GLY A 34 11.77 -5.39 -5.02
N PRO A 35 12.60 -5.39 -3.97
CA PRO A 35 12.29 -4.69 -2.72
C PRO A 35 12.11 -3.17 -2.91
N ALA A 36 12.94 -2.56 -3.77
CA ALA A 36 12.85 -1.12 -4.05
C ALA A 36 11.53 -0.75 -4.74
N LEU A 37 11.14 -1.51 -5.77
CA LEU A 37 9.86 -1.33 -6.46
C LEU A 37 8.68 -1.66 -5.53
N GLY A 38 8.82 -2.67 -4.68
CA GLY A 38 7.83 -3.03 -3.67
C GLY A 38 7.57 -1.94 -2.65
N LEU A 39 8.63 -1.32 -2.11
CA LEU A 39 8.53 -0.19 -1.18
C LEU A 39 7.83 1.01 -1.84
N LEU A 40 8.26 1.38 -3.06
CA LEU A 40 7.63 2.47 -3.80
C LEU A 40 6.14 2.20 -4.05
N GLY A 41 5.81 0.99 -4.52
CA GLY A 41 4.42 0.56 -4.74
C GLY A 41 3.59 0.57 -3.46
N GLY A 42 4.14 0.11 -2.34
CA GLY A 42 3.48 0.11 -1.04
C GLY A 42 3.15 1.52 -0.54
N VAL A 43 4.09 2.46 -0.67
CA VAL A 43 3.87 3.88 -0.30
C VAL A 43 2.82 4.53 -1.20
N ILE A 44 2.87 4.28 -2.52
CA ILE A 44 1.86 4.80 -3.46
C ILE A 44 0.48 4.25 -3.11
N ALA A 45 0.35 2.94 -2.88
CA ALA A 45 -0.90 2.30 -2.51
C ALA A 45 -1.45 2.86 -1.18
N HIS A 46 -0.58 3.09 -0.20
CA HIS A 46 -0.95 3.74 1.06
C HIS A 46 -1.50 5.16 0.84
N ASN A 47 -0.82 5.97 0.03
CA ASN A 47 -1.25 7.34 -0.27
C ASN A 47 -2.60 7.37 -1.00
N ILE A 48 -2.84 6.46 -1.93
CA ILE A 48 -4.14 6.31 -2.61
C ILE A 48 -5.23 5.91 -1.59
N ALA A 49 -4.93 4.94 -0.72
CA ALA A 49 -5.85 4.51 0.32
C ALA A 49 -6.17 5.66 1.30
N MET A 50 -5.18 6.46 1.69
CA MET A 50 -5.36 7.65 2.53
C MET A 50 -6.17 8.74 1.84
N ALA A 51 -5.96 8.98 0.54
CA ALA A 51 -6.78 9.92 -0.23
C ALA A 51 -8.25 9.49 -0.28
N ASN A 52 -8.51 8.19 -0.47
CA ASN A 52 -9.86 7.63 -0.47
C ASN A 52 -10.50 7.64 0.93
N TYR A 53 -9.72 7.36 1.96
CA TYR A 53 -10.14 7.49 3.35
C TYR A 53 -10.59 8.91 3.67
N ARG A 54 -9.74 9.92 3.36
CA ARG A 54 -10.05 11.34 3.56
C ARG A 54 -11.29 11.78 2.79
N LYS A 55 -11.47 11.32 1.55
CA LYS A 55 -12.70 11.59 0.77
C LYS A 55 -13.94 11.01 1.44
N LYS A 56 -13.88 9.77 1.94
CA LYS A 56 -15.04 9.14 2.62
C LYS A 56 -15.36 9.77 3.96
N THR A 57 -14.35 10.08 4.79
CA THR A 57 -14.57 10.71 6.10
C THR A 57 -14.87 12.21 6.02
N GLY A 58 -14.43 12.90 4.96
CA GLY A 58 -14.72 14.33 4.74
C GLY A 58 -16.10 14.61 4.14
N ASN A 59 -16.74 13.62 3.52
CA ASN A 59 -18.11 13.72 2.97
C ASN A 59 -19.19 13.24 3.96
N MET A 60 -18.81 12.88 5.18
CA MET A 60 -19.69 12.45 6.27
C MET A 60 -19.90 13.55 7.33
N GLY A 61 -19.40 14.77 7.07
CA GLY A 61 -19.56 15.95 7.92
C GLY A 61 -20.69 16.86 7.46
#